data_AF-A0A346D469-F1
#
_entry.id   AF-A0A346D469-F1
#
_cell.length_a   1.000
_cell.length_b   1.000
_cell.length_c   1.000
_cell.angle_alpha   90.00
_cell.angle_beta   90.00
_cell.angle_gamma   90.00
#
_symmetry.space_group_name_H-M   'P 1'
#
loop_
_entity.id
_entity.type
_entity.pdbx_description
1 polymer ?
#
loop_
_entity_poly.entity_id
_entity_poly.type
_entity_poly.pdbx_seq_one_letter_code
_entity_poly.pdbx_strand_id
1 'polypeptide(L)'
;TTRQSASMTYNKGFAYAYGWNVYYEKILGICSKNDESLLASQRAWSWALLMIFCIWFPQTASLRFLWGDLNSIIDCLSTNMSIAMSIAKIIVLQSQRKVIGAILTKIVDDWVPSRSNEDKKIMLETARIGRKISIMSVSLTNIMFFEYILSKVWSTIMGVRDPKTDPRLAQGFLFDSYFPFSTNDLLIFLPIWFGQFFGTLLSMASYSGPDCIVSMMVLHLCGQLRILRCSLKNVVNETTIREPVLVLSDDSTEWSKVYENEKIVYTSRFIACQHFFSMKKLT
;
A
#
# COMPACT_ATOMS: atom_id res chain seq x y z
N THR A 1 40.14 -10.73 0.76
CA THR A 1 39.24 -10.29 1.86
C THR A 1 38.26 -9.20 1.44
N THR A 2 38.67 -8.07 0.85
CA THR A 2 37.79 -6.95 0.43
C THR A 2 36.77 -7.30 -0.68
N ARG A 3 37.17 -8.11 -1.66
CA ARG A 3 36.27 -8.52 -2.76
C ARG A 3 35.15 -9.47 -2.31
N GLN A 4 35.45 -10.28 -1.29
CA GLN A 4 34.52 -11.24 -0.68
C GLN A 4 33.56 -10.56 0.31
N SER A 5 34.02 -9.54 1.05
CA SER A 5 33.13 -8.75 1.91
C SER A 5 32.19 -7.85 1.09
N ALA A 6 32.67 -7.28 -0.03
CA ALA A 6 31.85 -6.50 -0.96
C ALA A 6 30.78 -7.36 -1.64
N SER A 7 31.09 -8.59 -2.06
CA SER A 7 30.10 -9.51 -2.66
C SER A 7 29.05 -10.00 -1.64
N MET A 8 29.46 -10.23 -0.40
CA MET A 8 28.54 -10.64 0.67
C MET A 8 27.62 -9.50 1.12
N THR A 9 28.13 -8.27 1.16
CA THR A 9 27.33 -7.06 1.43
C THR A 9 26.35 -6.77 0.29
N TYR A 10 26.79 -6.98 -0.95
CA TYR A 10 25.94 -6.90 -2.15
C TYR A 10 24.74 -7.85 -2.07
N ASN A 11 24.98 -9.15 -1.83
CA ASN A 11 23.91 -10.14 -1.75
C ASN A 11 22.90 -9.82 -0.64
N LYS A 12 23.37 -9.31 0.51
CA LYS A 12 22.50 -8.88 1.61
C LYS A 12 21.70 -7.61 1.27
N GLY A 13 22.34 -6.62 0.65
CA GLY A 13 21.71 -5.36 0.27
C GLY A 13 20.64 -5.52 -0.80
N PHE A 14 20.97 -6.31 -1.83
CA PHE A 14 20.05 -6.69 -2.89
C PHE A 14 18.84 -7.47 -2.34
N ALA A 15 19.08 -8.53 -1.55
CA ALA A 15 18.00 -9.30 -0.94
C ALA A 15 17.13 -8.43 0.00
N TYR A 16 17.74 -7.48 0.70
CA TYR A 16 17.03 -6.55 1.59
C TYR A 16 16.10 -5.59 0.83
N ALA A 17 16.56 -5.05 -0.31
CA ALA A 17 15.79 -4.12 -1.14
C ALA A 17 14.68 -4.83 -1.93
N TYR A 18 14.97 -6.01 -2.47
CA TYR A 18 14.07 -6.75 -3.35
C TYR A 18 13.06 -7.63 -2.60
N GLY A 19 13.47 -8.26 -1.50
CA GLY A 19 12.65 -9.28 -0.82
C GLY A 19 11.30 -8.76 -0.29
N TRP A 20 11.22 -7.47 0.05
CA TRP A 20 9.98 -6.85 0.50
C TRP A 20 8.96 -6.66 -0.64
N ASN A 21 9.43 -6.37 -1.86
CA ASN A 21 8.56 -6.15 -3.01
C ASN A 21 8.03 -7.48 -3.58
N VAL A 22 8.85 -8.53 -3.58
CA VAL A 22 8.43 -9.88 -3.96
C VAL A 22 7.26 -10.39 -3.10
N TYR A 23 7.22 -10.00 -1.82
CA TYR A 23 6.11 -10.33 -0.94
C TYR A 23 4.79 -9.69 -1.41
N TYR A 24 4.80 -8.39 -1.71
CA TYR A 24 3.62 -7.68 -2.25
C TYR A 24 3.22 -8.14 -3.64
N GLU A 25 4.19 -8.37 -4.53
CA GLU A 25 3.96 -8.93 -5.86
C GLU A 25 3.22 -10.26 -5.79
N LYS A 26 3.65 -11.15 -4.89
CA LYS A 26 2.99 -12.43 -4.64
C LYS A 26 1.63 -12.28 -4.00
N ILE A 27 1.43 -11.32 -3.10
CA ILE A 27 0.15 -11.08 -2.44
C ILE A 27 -0.83 -10.29 -3.30
N LEU A 28 -0.39 -9.60 -4.35
CA LEU A 28 -1.27 -8.80 -5.21
C LEU A 28 -1.46 -9.41 -6.60
N GLY A 29 -0.79 -10.52 -6.88
CA GLY A 29 -0.91 -11.20 -8.17
C GLY A 29 -0.13 -10.50 -9.30
N ILE A 30 0.83 -9.63 -8.95
CA ILE A 30 1.79 -9.06 -9.88
C ILE A 30 2.97 -10.03 -9.99
N CYS A 31 2.78 -11.19 -10.62
CA CYS A 31 3.94 -12.06 -10.85
C CYS A 31 4.70 -11.58 -12.10
N SER A 32 5.93 -11.12 -11.91
CA SER A 32 6.83 -10.73 -13.00
C SER A 32 7.36 -11.93 -13.81
N LYS A 33 7.22 -13.18 -13.32
CA LYS A 33 7.65 -14.38 -14.04
C LYS A 33 6.54 -14.91 -14.93
N ASN A 34 6.85 -15.11 -16.21
CA ASN A 34 5.89 -15.41 -17.28
C ASN A 34 4.99 -16.63 -16.98
N ASP A 35 5.51 -17.70 -16.38
CA ASP A 35 4.76 -18.94 -16.14
C ASP A 35 3.73 -18.84 -14.99
N GLU A 36 3.95 -17.95 -14.02
CA GLU A 36 3.00 -17.71 -12.92
C GLU A 36 2.01 -16.57 -13.22
N SER A 37 2.18 -15.89 -14.36
CA SER A 37 1.49 -14.62 -14.64
C SER A 37 -0.02 -14.77 -14.89
N LEU A 38 -0.49 -15.93 -15.35
CA LEU A 38 -1.92 -16.18 -15.59
C LEU A 38 -2.66 -16.51 -14.29
N LEU A 39 -2.11 -17.40 -13.46
CA LEU A 39 -2.66 -17.74 -12.14
C LEU A 39 -2.66 -16.52 -11.20
N ALA A 40 -1.58 -15.74 -11.22
CA ALA A 40 -1.47 -14.52 -10.44
C ALA A 40 -2.52 -13.49 -10.88
N SER A 41 -2.78 -13.38 -12.20
CA SER A 41 -3.80 -12.49 -12.74
C SER A 41 -5.21 -12.92 -12.36
N GLN A 42 -5.53 -14.21 -12.51
CA GLN A 42 -6.82 -14.77 -12.14
C GLN A 42 -7.09 -14.56 -10.64
N ARG A 43 -6.09 -14.78 -9.79
CA ARG A 43 -6.21 -14.61 -8.34
C ARG A 43 -6.57 -13.18 -7.93
N ALA A 44 -5.98 -12.15 -8.54
CA ALA A 44 -6.32 -10.76 -8.19
C ALA A 44 -7.76 -10.41 -8.59
N TRP A 45 -8.23 -10.92 -9.74
CA TRP A 45 -9.64 -10.76 -10.13
C TRP A 45 -10.57 -11.50 -9.19
N SER A 46 -10.22 -12.71 -8.75
CA SER A 46 -10.97 -13.43 -7.72
C SER A 46 -11.06 -12.65 -6.41
N TRP A 47 -9.98 -11.98 -5.98
CA TRP A 47 -10.02 -11.11 -4.79
C TRP A 47 -10.90 -9.88 -4.98
N ALA A 48 -10.86 -9.23 -6.14
CA ALA A 48 -11.74 -8.12 -6.46
C ALA A 48 -13.22 -8.56 -6.43
N LEU A 49 -13.54 -9.72 -7.01
CA LEU A 49 -14.90 -10.28 -6.98
C LEU A 49 -15.34 -10.60 -5.55
N LEU A 50 -14.47 -11.20 -4.72
CA LEU A 50 -14.77 -11.46 -3.31
C LEU A 50 -15.12 -10.16 -2.56
N MET A 51 -14.34 -9.09 -2.74
CA MET A 51 -14.62 -7.80 -2.11
C MET A 51 -15.94 -7.18 -2.59
N ILE A 52 -16.25 -7.32 -3.88
CA ILE A 52 -17.50 -6.81 -4.47
C ILE A 52 -18.71 -7.54 -3.88
N PHE A 53 -18.70 -8.87 -3.90
CA PHE A 53 -19.87 -9.67 -3.53
C PHE A 53 -20.05 -9.82 -2.01
N CYS A 54 -18.97 -9.92 -1.25
CA CYS A 54 -19.07 -10.11 0.20
C CYS A 54 -19.22 -8.80 0.97
N ILE A 55 -18.78 -7.66 0.40
CA ILE A 55 -18.74 -6.39 1.13
C ILE A 55 -19.41 -5.26 0.36
N TRP A 56 -18.89 -4.86 -0.80
CA TRP A 56 -19.30 -3.62 -1.46
C TRP A 56 -20.78 -3.62 -1.87
N PHE A 57 -21.25 -4.69 -2.50
CA PHE A 57 -22.64 -4.80 -2.95
C PHE A 57 -23.63 -4.95 -1.77
N PRO A 58 -23.42 -5.86 -0.80
CA PRO A 58 -24.29 -5.96 0.39
C PRO A 58 -24.35 -4.69 1.24
N GLN A 59 -23.23 -3.97 1.41
CA GLN A 59 -23.22 -2.68 2.11
C GLN A 59 -23.92 -1.57 1.32
N THR A 60 -23.70 -1.50 0.01
CA THR A 60 -24.40 -0.51 -0.83
C THR A 60 -25.92 -0.74 -0.80
N ALA A 61 -26.36 -2.00 -0.76
CA ALA A 61 -27.76 -2.33 -0.61
C ALA A 61 -28.33 -1.97 0.77
N SER A 62 -27.52 -2.04 1.84
CA SER A 62 -27.94 -1.69 3.20
C SER A 62 -28.16 -0.19 3.41
N LEU A 63 -27.53 0.67 2.61
CA LEU A 63 -27.63 2.13 2.71
C LEU A 63 -29.08 2.66 2.72
N ARG A 64 -29.99 2.00 1.98
CA ARG A 64 -31.41 2.36 1.95
C ARG A 64 -32.13 2.13 3.27
N PHE A 65 -31.67 1.16 4.05
CA PHE A 65 -32.26 0.76 5.33
C PHE A 65 -31.58 1.47 6.53
N LEU A 66 -30.40 2.05 6.32
CA LEU A 66 -29.71 2.91 7.30
C LEU A 66 -30.26 4.34 7.34
N TRP A 67 -31.33 4.62 6.59
CA TRP A 67 -31.92 5.96 6.50
C TRP A 67 -32.45 6.41 7.85
N GLY A 68 -31.84 7.46 8.43
CA GLY A 68 -32.21 7.99 9.75
C GLY A 68 -31.09 7.92 10.79
N ASP A 69 -30.05 7.12 10.55
CA ASP A 69 -28.81 7.13 11.34
C ASP A 69 -27.63 7.63 10.49
N LEU A 70 -27.30 8.91 10.66
CA LEU A 70 -26.22 9.56 9.91
C LEU A 70 -24.86 8.91 10.16
N ASN A 71 -24.61 8.41 11.38
CA ASN A 71 -23.33 7.80 11.73
C ASN A 71 -23.14 6.48 10.97
N SER A 72 -24.16 5.62 10.94
CA SER A 72 -24.14 4.39 10.15
C SER A 72 -24.04 4.64 8.65
N ILE A 73 -24.71 5.67 8.13
CA ILE A 73 -24.59 6.09 6.72
C ILE A 73 -23.16 6.48 6.39
N ILE A 74 -22.54 7.30 7.24
CA ILE A 74 -21.16 7.76 7.06
C ILE A 74 -20.18 6.58 7.09
N ASP A 75 -20.34 5.65 8.03
CA ASP A 75 -19.50 4.46 8.16
C ASP A 75 -19.63 3.54 6.94
N CYS A 76 -20.85 3.35 6.44
CA CYS A 76 -21.12 2.58 5.23
C CYS A 76 -20.46 3.20 3.99
N LEU A 77 -20.67 4.50 3.77
CA LEU A 77 -20.11 5.22 2.62
C LEU A 77 -18.58 5.26 2.67
N SER A 78 -18.01 5.54 3.85
CA SER A 78 -16.57 5.54 4.10
C SER A 78 -15.92 4.20 3.74
N THR A 79 -16.55 3.11 4.19
CA THR A 79 -16.09 1.74 3.89
C THR A 79 -16.21 1.43 2.40
N ASN A 80 -17.35 1.73 1.79
CA ASN A 80 -17.59 1.51 0.36
C ASN A 80 -16.61 2.28 -0.53
N MET A 81 -16.29 3.53 -0.19
CA MET A 81 -15.28 4.32 -0.90
C MET A 81 -13.90 3.69 -0.78
N SER A 82 -13.53 3.23 0.42
CA SER A 82 -12.24 2.59 0.66
C SER A 82 -12.09 1.29 -0.15
N ILE A 83 -13.13 0.47 -0.19
CA ILE A 83 -13.14 -0.79 -0.96
C ILE A 83 -13.13 -0.52 -2.46
N ALA A 84 -13.93 0.45 -2.92
CA ALA A 84 -13.91 0.87 -4.32
C ALA A 84 -12.49 1.33 -4.73
N MET A 85 -11.79 2.04 -3.84
CA MET A 85 -10.41 2.45 -4.10
C MET A 85 -9.46 1.26 -4.14
N SER A 86 -9.58 0.28 -3.24
CA SER A 86 -8.79 -0.96 -3.31
C SER A 86 -9.01 -1.72 -4.63
N ILE A 87 -10.26 -1.83 -5.09
CA ILE A 87 -10.61 -2.48 -6.36
C ILE A 87 -10.02 -1.70 -7.54
N ALA A 88 -10.19 -0.37 -7.57
CA ALA A 88 -9.63 0.47 -8.64
C ALA A 88 -8.09 0.37 -8.68
N LYS A 89 -7.41 0.32 -7.53
CA LYS A 89 -5.97 0.07 -7.46
C LYS A 89 -5.59 -1.29 -8.06
N ILE A 90 -6.33 -2.36 -7.77
CA ILE A 90 -6.11 -3.68 -8.40
C ILE A 90 -6.23 -3.58 -9.92
N ILE A 91 -7.28 -2.92 -10.42
CA ILE A 91 -7.51 -2.77 -11.87
C ILE A 91 -6.35 -2.03 -12.53
N VAL A 92 -5.93 -0.90 -11.96
CA VAL A 92 -4.79 -0.12 -12.47
C VAL A 92 -3.51 -0.95 -12.45
N LEU A 93 -3.24 -1.62 -11.34
CA LEU A 93 -2.06 -2.46 -11.17
C LEU A 93 -2.01 -3.61 -12.18
N GLN A 94 -3.14 -4.24 -12.45
CA GLN A 94 -3.25 -5.31 -13.43
C GLN A 94 -3.10 -4.81 -14.86
N SER A 95 -3.66 -3.63 -15.16
CA SER A 95 -3.52 -2.99 -16.47
C SER A 95 -2.06 -2.63 -16.74
N GLN A 96 -1.33 -2.18 -15.72
CA GLN A 96 0.07 -1.76 -15.81
C GLN A 96 1.07 -2.87 -15.45
N ARG A 97 0.62 -4.12 -15.24
CA ARG A 97 1.46 -5.20 -14.69
C ARG A 97 2.76 -5.43 -15.47
N LYS A 98 2.71 -5.34 -16.80
CA LYS A 98 3.88 -5.56 -17.68
C LYS A 98 4.90 -4.44 -17.52
N VAL A 99 4.43 -3.20 -17.44
CA VAL A 99 5.26 -2.01 -17.25
C VAL A 99 5.89 -2.04 -15.86
N ILE A 100 5.09 -2.30 -14.83
CA ILE A 100 5.54 -2.43 -13.44
C ILE A 100 6.60 -3.54 -13.32
N GLY A 101 6.34 -4.72 -13.88
CA GLY A 101 7.31 -5.82 -13.90
C GLY A 101 8.61 -5.47 -14.63
N ALA A 102 8.54 -4.77 -15.76
CA ALA A 102 9.72 -4.31 -16.49
C ALA A 102 10.54 -3.30 -15.67
N ILE A 103 9.89 -2.34 -15.01
CA ILE A 103 10.55 -1.38 -14.12
C ILE A 103 11.21 -2.10 -12.94
N LEU A 104 10.51 -3.04 -12.30
CA LEU A 104 11.05 -3.82 -11.19
C LEU A 104 12.28 -4.62 -11.62
N THR A 105 12.26 -5.19 -12.84
CA THR A 105 13.42 -5.87 -13.42
C THR A 105 14.58 -4.89 -13.64
N LYS A 106 14.32 -3.67 -14.12
CA LYS A 106 15.36 -2.63 -14.26
C LYS A 106 15.94 -2.17 -12.92
N ILE A 107 15.09 -2.02 -11.91
CA ILE A 107 15.53 -1.72 -10.54
C ILE A 107 16.46 -2.81 -10.04
N VAL A 108 16.16 -4.07 -10.32
CA VAL A 108 17.03 -5.22 -10.01
C VAL A 108 18.34 -5.17 -10.79
N ASP A 109 18.28 -4.92 -12.09
CA ASP A 109 19.45 -4.84 -12.97
C ASP A 109 20.42 -3.71 -12.53
N ASP A 110 19.91 -2.63 -11.92
CA ASP A 110 20.75 -1.54 -11.41
C ASP A 110 21.68 -1.96 -10.26
N TRP A 111 21.35 -3.05 -9.55
CA TRP A 111 22.21 -3.63 -8.51
C TRP A 111 23.31 -4.47 -9.15
N VAL A 112 24.30 -3.80 -9.78
CA VAL A 112 25.45 -4.48 -10.38
C VAL A 112 26.63 -4.50 -9.40
N PRO A 113 27.38 -5.62 -9.25
CA PRO A 113 28.56 -5.68 -8.40
C PRO A 113 29.67 -4.67 -8.76
N SER A 114 29.71 -4.20 -10.01
CA SER A 114 30.70 -3.24 -10.53
C SER A 114 30.50 -1.80 -10.05
N ARG A 115 29.34 -1.46 -9.47
CA ARG A 115 29.08 -0.11 -8.92
C ARG A 115 30.05 0.27 -7.79
N SER A 116 30.34 1.56 -7.68
CA SER A 116 31.17 2.12 -6.59
C SER A 116 30.54 1.83 -5.22
N ASN A 117 31.34 1.91 -4.15
CA ASN A 117 30.83 1.71 -2.80
C ASN A 117 29.90 2.86 -2.37
N GLU A 118 30.15 4.05 -2.88
CA GLU A 118 29.36 5.27 -2.70
C GLU A 118 27.97 5.13 -3.33
N ASP A 119 27.89 4.64 -4.58
CA ASP A 119 26.63 4.36 -5.27
C ASP A 119 25.82 3.32 -4.51
N LYS A 120 26.46 2.21 -4.11
CA LYS A 120 25.81 1.15 -3.33
C LYS A 120 25.27 1.67 -1.99
N LYS A 121 25.98 2.59 -1.33
CA LYS A 121 25.52 3.23 -0.10
C LYS A 121 24.27 4.08 -0.35
N ILE A 122 24.24 4.84 -1.44
CA ILE A 122 23.08 5.65 -1.84
C ILE A 122 21.87 4.77 -2.15
N MET A 123 22.06 3.67 -2.88
CA MET A 123 21.01 2.70 -3.21
C MET A 123 20.47 1.99 -1.96
N LEU A 124 21.35 1.62 -1.02
CA LEU A 124 20.95 1.02 0.26
C LEU A 124 20.16 1.98 1.14
N GLU A 125 20.55 3.25 1.18
CA GLU A 125 19.86 4.28 1.96
C GLU A 125 18.42 4.49 1.44
N THR A 126 18.26 4.65 0.14
CA THR A 126 16.94 4.82 -0.49
C THR A 126 16.06 3.58 -0.30
N ALA A 127 16.63 2.38 -0.46
CA ALA A 127 15.91 1.13 -0.17
C ALA A 127 15.46 1.01 1.31
N ARG A 128 16.28 1.44 2.27
CA ARG A 128 15.92 1.46 3.70
C ARG A 128 14.80 2.45 3.99
N ILE A 129 14.85 3.64 3.41
CA ILE A 129 13.80 4.65 3.56
C ILE A 129 12.48 4.10 3.00
N GLY A 130 12.51 3.53 1.79
CA GLY A 130 11.32 2.95 1.16
C GLY A 130 10.73 1.83 2.00
N ARG A 131 11.56 0.89 2.47
CA ARG A 131 11.10 -0.18 3.34
C ARG A 131 10.51 0.33 4.66
N LYS A 132 11.08 1.37 5.26
CA LYS A 132 10.53 1.98 6.48
C LYS A 132 9.15 2.59 6.22
N ILE A 133 8.98 3.32 5.12
CA ILE A 133 7.68 3.90 4.72
C ILE A 133 6.65 2.78 4.51
N SER A 134 7.02 1.72 3.78
CA SER A 134 6.13 0.58 3.54
C SER A 134 5.73 -0.13 4.84
N ILE A 135 6.69 -0.42 5.74
CA ILE A 135 6.40 -1.03 7.04
C ILE A 135 5.44 -0.15 7.84
N MET A 136 5.72 1.15 7.94
CA MET A 136 4.86 2.08 8.67
C MET A 136 3.44 2.11 8.10
N SER A 137 3.30 2.24 6.77
CA SER A 137 2.00 2.23 6.08
C SER A 137 1.21 0.97 6.43
N VAL A 138 1.86 -0.18 6.36
CA VAL A 138 1.21 -1.49 6.54
C VAL A 138 0.86 -1.70 8.01
N SER A 139 1.76 -1.38 8.93
CA SER A 139 1.47 -1.42 10.36
C SER A 139 0.29 -0.54 10.74
N LEU A 140 0.23 0.70 10.24
CA LEU A 140 -0.89 1.61 10.51
C LEU A 140 -2.22 1.05 10.00
N THR A 141 -2.26 0.54 8.76
CA THR A 141 -3.48 -0.09 8.23
C THR A 141 -3.94 -1.29 9.06
N ASN A 142 -3.00 -2.12 9.54
CA ASN A 142 -3.33 -3.27 10.39
C ASN A 142 -3.85 -2.83 11.76
N ILE A 143 -3.24 -1.83 12.39
CA ILE A 143 -3.70 -1.30 13.68
C ILE A 143 -5.14 -0.78 13.55
N MET A 144 -5.45 0.01 12.52
CA MET A 144 -6.81 0.51 12.27
C MET A 144 -7.82 -0.63 12.10
N PHE A 145 -7.43 -1.70 11.41
CA PHE A 145 -8.30 -2.86 11.24
C PHE A 145 -8.53 -3.61 12.55
N PHE A 146 -7.48 -3.88 13.32
CA PHE A 146 -7.64 -4.53 14.63
C PHE A 146 -8.52 -3.72 15.58
N GLU A 147 -8.35 -2.39 15.61
CA GLU A 147 -9.21 -1.49 16.37
C GLU A 147 -10.67 -1.57 15.90
N TYR A 148 -10.90 -1.61 14.58
CA TYR A 148 -12.24 -1.77 14.01
C TYR A 148 -12.88 -3.11 14.40
N ILE A 149 -12.16 -4.23 14.26
CA ILE A 149 -12.64 -5.55 14.69
C ILE A 149 -13.01 -5.52 16.17
N LEU A 150 -12.10 -5.02 17.00
CA LEU A 150 -12.28 -5.01 18.45
C LEU A 150 -13.51 -4.19 18.85
N SER A 151 -13.71 -3.03 18.22
CA SER A 151 -14.89 -2.18 18.42
C SER A 151 -16.19 -2.91 18.04
N LYS A 152 -16.24 -3.61 16.90
CA LYS A 152 -17.42 -4.36 16.46
C LYS A 152 -17.70 -5.57 17.36
N VAL A 153 -16.68 -6.33 17.75
CA VAL A 153 -16.80 -7.46 18.68
C VAL A 153 -17.27 -6.98 20.05
N TRP A 154 -16.68 -5.90 20.57
CA TRP A 154 -17.09 -5.30 21.85
C TRP A 154 -18.55 -4.84 21.83
N SER A 155 -18.97 -4.12 20.79
CA SER A 155 -20.36 -3.69 20.62
C SER A 155 -21.33 -4.87 20.59
N THR A 156 -20.92 -5.98 19.97
CA THR A 156 -21.72 -7.21 19.88
C THR A 156 -21.85 -7.89 21.25
N ILE A 157 -20.75 -8.02 22.00
CA ILE A 157 -20.73 -8.62 23.35
C ILE A 157 -21.58 -7.81 24.33
N MET A 158 -21.46 -6.48 24.30
CA MET A 158 -22.20 -5.58 25.18
C MET A 158 -23.70 -5.52 24.86
N GLY A 159 -24.15 -6.21 23.80
CA GLY A 159 -25.56 -6.24 23.42
C GLY A 159 -26.10 -4.86 23.06
N VAL A 160 -25.24 -3.93 22.63
CA VAL A 160 -25.62 -2.59 22.18
C VAL A 160 -26.32 -2.76 20.82
N ARG A 161 -27.59 -3.13 20.87
CA ARG A 161 -28.49 -3.12 19.73
C ARG A 161 -29.18 -1.77 19.77
N ASP A 162 -28.97 -0.95 18.76
CA ASP A 162 -29.81 0.22 18.57
C ASP A 162 -31.24 -0.28 18.28
N PRO A 163 -32.23 0.01 19.13
CA PRO A 163 -33.61 -0.43 18.91
C PRO A 163 -34.21 0.16 17.63
N LYS A 164 -33.57 1.18 17.03
CA LYS A 164 -34.00 1.83 15.79
C LYS A 164 -33.50 1.15 14.52
N THR A 165 -32.60 0.16 14.63
CA THR A 165 -32.05 -0.52 13.45
C THR A 165 -33.11 -1.37 12.76
N ASP A 166 -33.27 -1.19 11.44
CA ASP A 166 -34.25 -1.92 10.65
C ASP A 166 -33.99 -3.44 10.74
N PRO A 167 -35.00 -4.27 11.07
CA PRO A 167 -34.86 -5.73 11.23
C PRO A 167 -34.41 -6.46 9.96
N ARG A 168 -34.42 -5.81 8.79
CA ARG A 168 -33.91 -6.35 7.53
C ARG A 168 -32.40 -6.22 7.39
N LEU A 169 -31.73 -5.41 8.22
CA LEU A 169 -30.27 -5.41 8.27
C LEU A 169 -29.75 -6.65 8.99
N ALA A 170 -28.78 -7.29 8.38
CA ALA A 170 -28.10 -8.42 8.97
C ALA A 170 -27.15 -7.89 10.07
N GLN A 171 -27.50 -8.16 11.34
CA GLN A 171 -26.73 -7.69 12.52
C GLN A 171 -25.66 -8.70 12.93
N GLY A 172 -24.59 -8.22 13.58
CA GLY A 172 -23.48 -9.06 14.08
C GLY A 172 -22.42 -9.45 13.04
N PHE A 173 -22.59 -9.00 11.79
CA PHE A 173 -21.58 -9.09 10.75
C PHE A 173 -20.46 -8.08 10.95
N LEU A 174 -19.34 -8.27 10.26
CA LEU A 174 -18.23 -7.34 10.33
C LEU A 174 -18.60 -5.95 9.79
N PHE A 175 -19.48 -5.95 8.80
CA PHE A 175 -20.08 -4.76 8.22
C PHE A 175 -21.59 -4.90 8.13
N ASP A 176 -22.29 -3.84 8.52
CA ASP A 176 -23.75 -3.75 8.45
C ASP A 176 -24.19 -3.84 6.98
N SER A 177 -24.82 -4.97 6.64
CA SER A 177 -25.07 -5.39 5.26
C SER A 177 -26.49 -5.90 5.09
N TYR A 178 -27.02 -5.77 3.88
CA TYR A 178 -28.34 -6.28 3.53
C TYR A 178 -28.21 -7.51 2.63
N PHE A 179 -28.91 -8.58 3.00
CA PHE A 179 -29.02 -9.79 2.21
C PHE A 179 -30.51 -10.10 1.95
N PRO A 180 -30.89 -10.51 0.72
CA PRO A 180 -32.29 -10.79 0.38
C PRO A 180 -32.80 -12.15 0.92
N PHE A 181 -32.02 -12.82 1.77
CA PHE A 181 -32.31 -14.11 2.37
C PHE A 181 -32.06 -14.07 3.89
N SER A 182 -32.63 -15.02 4.63
CA SER A 182 -32.43 -15.11 6.09
C SER A 182 -30.97 -15.41 6.43
N THR A 183 -30.37 -14.57 7.28
CA THR A 183 -29.00 -14.74 7.79
C THR A 183 -28.97 -15.26 9.24
N ASN A 184 -30.12 -15.68 9.78
CA ASN A 184 -30.24 -16.14 11.16
C ASN A 184 -29.59 -17.51 11.38
N ASP A 185 -29.51 -18.33 10.31
CA ASP A 185 -28.90 -19.65 10.38
C ASP A 185 -27.38 -19.55 10.43
N LEU A 186 -26.77 -20.20 11.43
CA LEU A 186 -25.33 -20.19 11.63
C LEU A 186 -24.56 -20.68 10.38
N LEU A 187 -25.14 -21.61 9.62
CA LEU A 187 -24.57 -22.15 8.39
C LEU A 187 -24.43 -21.11 7.27
N ILE A 188 -25.27 -20.06 7.28
CA ILE A 188 -25.22 -18.94 6.32
C ILE A 188 -24.40 -17.79 6.90
N PHE A 189 -24.54 -17.51 8.20
CA PHE A 189 -23.82 -16.46 8.90
C PHE A 189 -22.29 -16.63 8.79
N LEU A 190 -21.79 -17.82 9.13
CA LEU A 190 -20.35 -18.07 9.24
C LEU A 190 -19.56 -17.83 7.94
N PRO A 191 -19.97 -18.37 6.76
CA PRO A 191 -19.25 -18.12 5.52
C PRO A 191 -19.29 -16.65 5.07
N ILE A 192 -20.40 -15.93 5.32
CA ILE A 192 -20.48 -14.49 5.00
C ILE A 192 -19.53 -13.71 5.89
N TRP A 193 -19.51 -14.00 7.19
CA TRP A 193 -18.61 -13.34 8.15
C TRP A 193 -17.15 -13.57 7.79
N PHE A 194 -16.75 -14.82 7.49
CA PHE A 194 -15.40 -15.12 7.00
C PHE A 194 -15.11 -14.44 5.67
N GLY A 195 -16.07 -14.39 4.75
CA GLY A 195 -15.95 -13.69 3.47
C GLY A 195 -15.67 -12.19 3.66
N GLN A 196 -16.37 -11.52 4.58
CA GLN A 196 -16.12 -10.14 4.94
C GLN A 196 -14.74 -9.96 5.60
N PHE A 197 -14.37 -10.86 6.51
CA PHE A 197 -13.08 -10.82 7.19
C PHE A 197 -11.91 -10.94 6.20
N PHE A 198 -11.91 -11.99 5.37
CA PHE A 198 -10.88 -12.19 4.35
C PHE A 198 -10.92 -11.12 3.27
N GLY A 199 -12.11 -10.69 2.84
CA GLY A 199 -12.27 -9.59 1.90
C GLY A 199 -11.66 -8.28 2.43
N THR A 200 -11.77 -8.01 3.73
CA THR A 200 -11.16 -6.83 4.35
C THR A 200 -9.63 -6.93 4.41
N LEU A 201 -9.10 -8.09 4.82
CA LEU A 201 -7.65 -8.33 4.82
C LEU A 201 -7.05 -8.14 3.42
N LEU A 202 -7.74 -8.66 2.39
CA LEU A 202 -7.33 -8.51 1.00
C LEU A 202 -7.46 -7.06 0.52
N SER A 203 -8.51 -6.35 0.93
CA SER A 203 -8.68 -4.92 0.65
C SER A 203 -7.52 -4.11 1.21
N MET A 204 -7.11 -4.35 2.46
CA MET A 204 -5.99 -3.64 3.08
C MET A 204 -4.65 -3.89 2.37
N ALA A 205 -4.39 -5.15 1.99
CA ALA A 205 -3.21 -5.49 1.21
C ALA A 205 -3.24 -4.79 -0.16
N SER A 206 -4.39 -4.78 -0.81
CA SER A 206 -4.61 -4.15 -2.12
C SER A 206 -4.59 -2.63 -2.08
N TYR A 207 -4.92 -2.04 -0.92
CA TYR A 207 -4.83 -0.62 -0.68
C TYR A 207 -3.38 -0.18 -0.50
N SER A 208 -2.64 -0.86 0.39
CA SER A 208 -1.28 -0.47 0.82
C SER A 208 -0.17 -0.93 -0.13
N GLY A 209 -0.31 -2.10 -0.76
CA GLY A 209 0.77 -2.66 -1.55
C GLY A 209 1.11 -1.88 -2.82
N PRO A 210 0.14 -1.41 -3.64
CA PRO A 210 0.44 -0.54 -4.77
C PRO A 210 1.16 0.75 -4.35
N ASP A 211 0.77 1.35 -3.22
CA ASP A 211 1.43 2.55 -2.69
C ASP A 211 2.88 2.25 -2.28
N CYS A 212 3.14 1.07 -1.70
CA CYS A 212 4.49 0.60 -1.38
C CYS A 212 5.36 0.41 -2.63
N ILE A 213 4.79 -0.16 -3.71
CA ILE A 213 5.50 -0.36 -4.98
C ILE A 213 5.86 1.00 -5.60
N VAL A 214 4.89 1.91 -5.70
CA VAL A 214 5.10 3.25 -6.25
C VAL A 214 6.12 4.03 -5.44
N SER A 215 5.98 4.04 -4.11
CA SER A 215 6.94 4.69 -3.20
C SER A 215 8.36 4.16 -3.40
N MET A 216 8.53 2.84 -3.52
CA MET A 216 9.82 2.22 -3.77
C MET A 216 10.41 2.65 -5.13
N MET A 217 9.60 2.65 -6.19
CA MET A 217 10.04 3.09 -7.53
C MET A 217 10.52 4.55 -7.52
N VAL A 218 9.74 5.43 -6.89
CA VAL A 218 10.09 6.86 -6.76
C VAL A 218 11.39 7.03 -5.99
N LEU A 219 11.55 6.35 -4.85
CA LEU A 219 12.76 6.44 -4.03
C LEU A 219 13.99 5.86 -4.73
N HIS A 220 13.84 4.78 -5.49
CA HIS A 220 14.93 4.25 -6.32
C HIS A 220 15.34 5.25 -7.39
N LEU A 221 14.39 5.86 -8.10
CA LEU A 221 14.66 6.91 -9.09
C LEU A 221 15.39 8.10 -8.46
N CYS A 222 14.92 8.60 -7.31
CA CYS A 222 15.62 9.65 -6.56
C CYS A 222 17.06 9.24 -6.19
N GLY A 223 17.27 7.97 -5.83
CA GLY A 223 18.60 7.40 -5.59
C GLY A 223 19.50 7.45 -6.81
N GLN A 224 18.99 7.04 -7.98
CA GLN A 224 19.72 7.07 -9.24
C GLN A 224 20.07 8.50 -9.68
N LEU A 225 19.13 9.45 -9.52
CA LEU A 225 19.37 10.87 -9.79
C LEU A 225 20.46 11.44 -8.88
N ARG A 226 20.47 11.04 -7.60
CA ARG A 226 21.52 11.43 -6.66
C ARG A 226 22.89 10.88 -7.06
N ILE A 227 22.96 9.63 -7.55
CA ILE A 227 24.20 9.05 -8.08
C ILE A 227 24.67 9.83 -9.31
N LEU A 228 23.78 10.06 -10.29
CA LEU A 228 24.11 10.82 -11.50
C LEU A 228 24.67 12.20 -11.17
N ARG A 229 24.07 12.89 -10.19
CA ARG A 229 24.54 14.18 -9.70
C ARG A 229 25.96 14.11 -9.11
N CYS A 230 26.25 13.10 -8.31
CA CYS A 230 27.59 12.89 -7.76
C CYS A 230 28.61 12.62 -8.87
N SER A 231 28.26 11.79 -9.86
CA SER A 231 29.11 11.53 -11.01
C SER A 231 29.40 12.79 -11.82
N LEU A 232 28.37 13.61 -12.11
CA LEU A 232 28.53 14.88 -12.82
C LEU A 232 29.42 15.86 -12.05
N LYS A 233 29.27 15.97 -10.73
CA LYS A 233 30.13 16.83 -9.90
C LYS A 233 31.59 16.37 -9.92
N ASN A 234 31.83 15.06 -9.92
CA ASN A 234 33.18 14.52 -9.99
C ASN A 234 33.83 14.82 -11.35
N VAL A 235 33.09 14.60 -12.44
CA VAL A 235 33.56 14.94 -13.81
C VAL A 235 33.82 16.44 -13.94
N VAL A 236 32.88 17.28 -13.45
CA VAL A 236 33.06 18.73 -13.44
C VAL A 236 34.32 19.06 -12.66
N ASN A 237 34.48 18.64 -11.40
CA ASN A 237 35.66 18.94 -10.60
C ASN A 237 36.98 18.44 -11.22
N GLU A 238 37.00 17.29 -11.89
CA GLU A 238 38.16 16.82 -12.68
C GLU A 238 38.45 17.76 -13.86
N THR A 239 37.40 18.28 -14.53
CA THR A 239 37.55 19.31 -15.58
C THR A 239 37.78 20.73 -15.04
N THR A 240 37.39 21.04 -13.80
CA THR A 240 37.53 22.35 -13.12
C THR A 240 38.96 22.56 -12.61
N ILE A 241 39.80 21.52 -12.57
CA ILE A 241 41.27 21.68 -12.56
C ILE A 241 41.72 22.47 -13.82
N ARG A 242 40.85 22.65 -14.83
CA ARG A 242 41.07 23.46 -16.03
C ARG A 242 40.26 24.77 -16.17
N GLU A 243 39.27 25.09 -15.33
CA GLU A 243 38.72 26.46 -15.09
C GLU A 243 37.42 26.45 -14.22
N PRO A 244 37.12 27.50 -13.41
CA PRO A 244 36.08 27.46 -12.37
C PRO A 244 34.75 28.12 -12.78
N VAL A 245 33.59 27.46 -12.57
CA VAL A 245 32.30 28.19 -12.51
C VAL A 245 31.32 27.64 -11.46
N LEU A 246 30.89 28.58 -10.63
CA LEU A 246 29.96 28.63 -9.49
C LEU A 246 28.48 28.16 -9.67
N VAL A 247 28.11 27.36 -10.67
CA VAL A 247 26.66 27.26 -11.05
C VAL A 247 25.83 26.20 -10.29
N LEU A 248 26.39 25.29 -9.50
CA LEU A 248 25.62 24.15 -8.93
C LEU A 248 25.31 24.21 -7.42
N SER A 249 25.62 25.29 -6.71
CA SER A 249 25.31 25.38 -5.27
C SER A 249 23.86 25.73 -4.99
N ASP A 250 23.23 26.56 -5.82
CA ASP A 250 21.93 27.17 -5.51
C ASP A 250 20.75 26.17 -5.61
N ASP A 251 20.78 25.32 -6.63
CA ASP A 251 19.73 24.33 -6.91
C ASP A 251 19.72 23.18 -5.87
N SER A 252 20.82 22.99 -5.13
CA SER A 252 21.02 21.84 -4.24
C SER A 252 20.10 21.81 -3.02
N THR A 253 19.82 23.00 -2.48
CA THR A 253 19.00 23.26 -1.30
C THR A 253 17.52 23.29 -1.65
N GLU A 254 17.19 23.61 -2.89
CA GLU A 254 15.81 23.66 -3.37
C GLU A 254 15.26 22.25 -3.57
N TRP A 255 16.03 21.34 -4.20
CA TRP A 255 15.60 19.95 -4.38
C TRP A 255 15.67 19.10 -3.11
N SER A 256 16.56 19.40 -2.16
CA SER A 256 16.50 18.74 -0.83
C SER A 256 15.24 19.16 -0.10
N LYS A 257 14.85 20.44 -0.19
CA LYS A 257 13.57 20.94 0.31
C LYS A 257 12.40 20.34 -0.46
N VAL A 258 12.47 20.13 -1.77
CA VAL A 258 11.41 19.44 -2.53
C VAL A 258 11.31 17.98 -2.12
N TYR A 259 12.42 17.26 -1.92
CA TYR A 259 12.40 15.87 -1.45
C TYR A 259 11.88 15.75 -0.01
N GLU A 260 12.28 16.68 0.85
CA GLU A 260 11.85 16.74 2.25
C GLU A 260 10.39 17.22 2.34
N ASN A 261 9.97 18.17 1.50
CA ASN A 261 8.58 18.62 1.36
C ASN A 261 7.72 17.56 0.71
N GLU A 262 8.16 16.81 -0.30
CA GLU A 262 7.39 15.69 -0.86
C GLU A 262 7.29 14.57 0.15
N LYS A 263 8.36 14.25 0.88
CA LYS A 263 8.31 13.30 1.98
C LYS A 263 7.32 13.79 3.04
N ILE A 264 7.34 15.06 3.42
CA ILE A 264 6.40 15.65 4.38
C ILE A 264 4.98 15.74 3.79
N VAL A 265 4.79 16.01 2.51
CA VAL A 265 3.49 16.13 1.82
C VAL A 265 2.86 14.76 1.59
N TYR A 266 3.63 13.73 1.22
CA TYR A 266 3.15 12.36 1.15
C TYR A 266 2.84 11.84 2.55
N THR A 267 3.74 12.05 3.52
CA THR A 267 3.50 11.60 4.90
C THR A 267 2.34 12.37 5.53
N SER A 268 2.20 13.68 5.28
CA SER A 268 1.11 14.51 5.79
C SER A 268 -0.21 14.32 5.05
N ARG A 269 -0.24 14.09 3.74
CA ARG A 269 -1.47 13.70 3.01
C ARG A 269 -1.92 12.31 3.41
N PHE A 270 -0.99 11.39 3.65
CA PHE A 270 -1.28 10.05 4.14
C PHE A 270 -1.79 10.08 5.59
N ILE A 271 -1.12 10.83 6.49
CA ILE A 271 -1.55 11.07 7.87
C ILE A 271 -2.85 11.87 7.92
N ALA A 272 -3.05 12.89 7.07
CA ALA A 272 -4.28 13.69 7.03
C ALA A 272 -5.47 12.89 6.48
N CYS A 273 -5.27 12.03 5.48
CA CYS A 273 -6.29 11.07 5.07
C CYS A 273 -6.61 10.09 6.22
N GLN A 274 -5.61 9.59 6.96
CA GLN A 274 -5.83 8.71 8.10
C GLN A 274 -6.50 9.42 9.30
N HIS A 275 -6.12 10.66 9.61
CA HIS A 275 -6.74 11.48 10.66
C HIS A 275 -8.16 11.94 10.29
N PHE A 276 -8.45 12.18 9.01
CA PHE A 276 -9.81 12.46 8.54
C PHE A 276 -10.75 11.28 8.82
N PHE A 277 -10.24 10.04 8.76
CA PHE A 277 -11.00 8.84 9.16
C PHE A 277 -11.03 8.62 10.69
N SER A 278 -9.99 9.01 11.43
CA SER A 278 -9.93 8.86 12.90
C SER A 278 -10.75 9.91 13.67
N MET A 279 -10.85 11.15 13.19
CA MET A 279 -11.60 12.22 13.86
C MET A 279 -13.12 12.11 13.73
N LYS A 280 -13.64 11.22 12.87
CA LYS A 280 -15.09 10.97 12.74
C LYS A 280 -15.67 10.01 13.78
N LYS A 281 -14.85 9.43 14.68
CA LYS A 281 -15.29 8.53 15.76
C LYS A 281 -15.42 9.18 17.15
N LEU A 282 -15.20 10.49 17.26
CA LEU A 282 -15.26 11.23 18.53
C LEU A 282 -16.29 12.39 18.56
N THR A 283 -17.24 12.39 17.63
CA THR A 283 -18.43 13.25 17.65
C THR A 283 -19.66 12.41 17.36
#